data_AF-A0A941VAS9-F1
#
_entry.id   AF-A0A941VAS9-F1
#
_cell.length_a   1.000
_cell.length_b   1.000
_cell.length_c   1.000
_cell.angle_alpha   90.00
_cell.angle_beta   90.00
_cell.angle_gamma   90.00
#
_symmetry.space_group_name_H-M   'P 1'
#
loop_
_entity.id
_entity.type
_entity.pdbx_description
1 polymer ?
#
loop_
_entity_poly.entity_id
_entity_poly.type
_entity_poly.pdbx_seq_one_letter_code
_entity_poly.pdbx_strand_id
1 'polypeptide(L)'
;MSLDNTLAIAGVAKGNYTLLGLGLALSIPLVVFGSTIIMKLMDRFPVIVYIGAGLIAYTAGEMIEGDKAVQPYLPHFLHGTPYLAILLTVAVVGYGWWYNKNKGRSAHDVLVADEEAAELLEDKID
;
A
#
# COMPACT_ATOMS: atom_id res chain seq x y z
N MET A 1 0.24 -6.45 -2.91
CA MET A 1 0.05 -5.56 -4.08
C MET A 1 0.33 -6.21 -5.44
N SER A 2 1.10 -7.31 -5.55
CA SER A 2 1.38 -7.89 -6.88
C SER A 2 0.17 -8.55 -7.52
N LEU A 3 -0.64 -9.30 -6.74
CA LEU A 3 -1.75 -10.08 -7.28
C LEU A 3 -2.83 -9.20 -7.92
N ASP A 4 -3.29 -8.14 -7.25
CA ASP A 4 -4.40 -7.32 -7.76
C ASP A 4 -4.00 -6.54 -9.04
N ASN A 5 -2.76 -6.05 -9.09
CA ASN A 5 -2.21 -5.40 -10.28
C ASN A 5 -1.98 -6.39 -11.42
N THR A 6 -1.52 -7.61 -11.13
CA THR A 6 -1.38 -8.67 -12.15
C THR A 6 -2.75 -9.21 -12.59
N LEU A 7 -3.73 -9.28 -11.70
CA LEU A 7 -5.12 -9.66 -12.01
C LEU A 7 -5.81 -8.62 -12.88
N ALA A 8 -5.55 -7.33 -12.67
CA ALA A 8 -6.03 -6.28 -13.57
C ALA A 8 -5.48 -6.46 -14.99
N ILE A 9 -4.17 -6.73 -15.12
CA ILE A 9 -3.52 -7.01 -16.42
C ILE A 9 -4.11 -8.29 -17.04
N ALA A 10 -4.36 -9.33 -16.24
CA ALA A 10 -5.00 -10.57 -16.69
C ALA A 10 -6.45 -10.35 -17.16
N GLY A 11 -7.21 -9.50 -16.46
CA GLY A 11 -8.57 -9.13 -16.84
C GLY A 11 -8.61 -8.39 -18.19
N VAL A 12 -7.66 -7.50 -18.44
CA VAL A 12 -7.53 -6.80 -19.74
C VAL A 12 -7.07 -7.75 -20.84
N ALA A 13 -6.23 -8.73 -20.53
CA ALA A 13 -5.72 -9.70 -21.50
C ALA A 13 -6.79 -10.68 -22.03
N LYS A 14 -7.96 -10.79 -21.39
CA LYS A 14 -9.12 -11.60 -21.84
C LYS A 14 -8.75 -13.04 -22.30
N GLY A 15 -7.83 -13.68 -21.60
CA GLY A 15 -7.38 -15.06 -21.91
C GLY A 15 -6.28 -15.17 -22.97
N ASN A 16 -5.78 -14.06 -23.52
CA ASN A 16 -4.63 -14.05 -24.41
C ASN A 16 -3.31 -14.00 -23.60
N TYR A 17 -2.65 -15.15 -23.47
CA TYR A 17 -1.39 -15.28 -22.73
C TYR A 17 -0.27 -14.39 -23.27
N THR A 18 -0.26 -14.06 -24.56
CA THR A 18 0.72 -13.14 -25.16
C THR A 18 0.51 -11.72 -24.67
N LEU A 19 -0.74 -11.24 -24.62
CA LEU A 19 -1.07 -9.91 -24.08
C LEU A 19 -0.80 -9.83 -22.58
N LEU A 20 -1.09 -10.91 -21.83
CA LEU A 20 -0.76 -11.00 -20.41
C LEU A 20 0.74 -10.92 -20.19
N GLY A 21 1.53 -11.74 -20.90
CA GLY A 21 2.99 -11.75 -20.81
C GLY A 21 3.61 -10.40 -21.13
N LEU A 22 3.15 -9.73 -22.20
CA LEU A 22 3.61 -8.39 -22.55
C LEU A 22 3.22 -7.34 -21.50
N GLY A 23 1.98 -7.38 -20.99
CA GLY A 23 1.53 -6.46 -19.95
C GLY A 23 2.36 -6.56 -18.67
N LEU A 24 2.68 -7.80 -18.26
CA LEU A 24 3.56 -8.04 -17.10
C LEU A 24 5.01 -7.61 -17.38
N ALA A 25 5.53 -7.95 -18.56
CA ALA A 25 6.90 -7.61 -18.96
C ALA A 25 7.12 -6.09 -19.02
N LEU A 26 6.12 -5.31 -19.40
CA LEU A 26 6.19 -3.85 -19.39
C LEU A 26 5.92 -3.25 -18.01
N SER A 27 5.02 -3.85 -17.21
CA SER A 27 4.65 -3.32 -15.89
C SER A 27 5.78 -3.43 -14.87
N ILE A 28 6.51 -4.55 -14.83
CA ILE A 28 7.54 -4.76 -13.79
C ILE A 28 8.66 -3.71 -13.90
N PRO A 29 9.30 -3.48 -15.07
CA PRO A 29 10.33 -2.45 -15.20
C PRO A 29 9.79 -1.07 -14.88
N LEU A 30 8.57 -0.73 -15.34
CA LEU A 30 7.95 0.56 -15.06
C LEU A 30 7.81 0.81 -13.56
N VAL A 31 7.34 -0.18 -12.80
CA VAL A 31 7.20 -0.09 -11.34
C VAL A 31 8.56 0.01 -10.67
N VAL A 32 9.54 -0.80 -11.10
CA VAL A 32 10.91 -0.77 -10.53
C VAL A 32 11.55 0.60 -10.74
N PHE A 33 11.53 1.14 -11.97
CA PHE A 33 12.09 2.48 -12.24
C PHE A 33 11.28 3.60 -11.58
N GLY A 34 9.94 3.49 -11.61
CA GLY A 34 9.04 4.46 -11.01
C GLY A 34 9.23 4.55 -9.49
N SER A 35 9.45 3.42 -8.82
CA SER A 35 9.67 3.37 -7.38
C SER A 35 10.87 4.22 -6.94
N THR A 36 11.96 4.21 -7.70
CA THR A 36 13.14 5.04 -7.42
C THR A 36 12.84 6.54 -7.49
N ILE A 37 12.00 6.96 -8.44
CA ILE A 37 11.58 8.36 -8.58
C ILE A 37 10.68 8.75 -7.40
N ILE A 38 9.69 7.90 -7.08
CA ILE A 38 8.77 8.12 -5.97
C ILE A 38 9.53 8.18 -4.65
N MET A 39 10.50 7.30 -4.44
CA MET A 39 11.32 7.26 -3.22
C MET A 39 12.11 8.57 -3.03
N LYS A 40 12.80 9.04 -4.08
CA LYS A 40 13.48 10.36 -4.06
C LYS A 40 12.51 11.51 -3.77
N LEU A 41 11.28 11.40 -4.26
CA LEU A 41 10.27 12.42 -4.06
C LEU A 41 9.73 12.41 -2.63
N MET A 42 9.57 11.23 -2.02
CA MET A 42 9.21 11.06 -0.61
C MET A 42 10.30 11.62 0.32
N ASP A 43 11.58 11.42 0.00
CA ASP A 43 12.70 12.00 0.75
C ASP A 43 12.66 13.53 0.73
N ARG A 44 12.31 14.12 -0.41
CA ARG A 44 12.25 15.58 -0.58
C ARG A 44 10.95 16.19 -0.02
N PHE A 45 9.83 15.47 -0.12
CA PHE A 45 8.51 15.92 0.28
C PHE A 45 7.79 14.82 1.10
N PRO A 46 8.02 14.74 2.42
CA PRO A 46 7.44 13.71 3.28
C PRO A 46 5.91 13.69 3.31
N VAL A 47 5.26 14.80 2.93
CA VAL A 47 3.80 14.89 2.79
C VAL A 47 3.23 13.85 1.82
N ILE A 48 4.02 13.41 0.83
CA ILE A 48 3.61 12.41 -0.17
C ILE A 48 3.29 11.07 0.47
N VAL A 49 3.95 10.73 1.59
CA VAL A 49 3.65 9.49 2.32
C VAL A 49 2.21 9.51 2.85
N TYR A 50 1.76 10.64 3.39
CA TYR A 50 0.39 10.79 3.89
C TYR A 50 -0.63 10.78 2.76
N ILE A 51 -0.31 11.40 1.61
CA ILE A 51 -1.18 11.38 0.42
C ILE A 51 -1.30 9.95 -0.11
N GLY A 52 -0.18 9.24 -0.25
CA GLY A 52 -0.14 7.85 -0.71
C GLY A 52 -0.88 6.91 0.23
N ALA A 53 -0.66 7.02 1.54
CA ALA A 53 -1.38 6.25 2.55
C ALA A 53 -2.89 6.51 2.51
N GLY A 54 -3.31 7.77 2.34
CA GLY A 54 -4.71 8.13 2.22
C GLY A 54 -5.37 7.55 0.97
N LEU A 55 -4.68 7.59 -0.18
CA LEU A 55 -5.15 7.00 -1.42
C LEU A 55 -5.32 5.48 -1.31
N ILE A 56 -4.32 4.79 -0.73
CA ILE A 56 -4.37 3.33 -0.52
C ILE A 56 -5.53 2.96 0.41
N ALA A 57 -5.69 3.68 1.52
CA ALA A 57 -6.79 3.47 2.46
C ALA A 57 -8.16 3.71 1.82
N TYR A 58 -8.27 4.73 0.96
CA TYR A 58 -9.50 5.02 0.22
C TYR A 58 -9.85 3.87 -0.72
N THR A 59 -8.90 3.46 -1.57
CA THR A 59 -9.12 2.35 -2.52
C THR A 59 -9.42 1.04 -1.80
N ALA A 60 -8.78 0.79 -0.66
CA ALA A 60 -9.06 -0.40 0.15
C ALA A 60 -10.49 -0.37 0.72
N GLY A 61 -10.94 0.78 1.21
CA GLY A 61 -12.33 0.95 1.64
C GLY A 61 -13.33 0.76 0.52
N GLU A 62 -13.06 1.31 -0.67
CA GLU A 62 -13.91 1.10 -1.86
C GLU A 62 -13.97 -0.38 -2.26
N MET A 63 -12.83 -1.09 -2.19
CA MET A 63 -12.79 -2.53 -2.45
C MET A 63 -13.60 -3.33 -1.43
N ILE A 64 -13.57 -2.95 -0.14
CA ILE A 64 -14.35 -3.60 0.92
C ILE A 64 -15.85 -3.36 0.72
N GLU A 65 -16.26 -2.12 0.39
CA GLU A 65 -17.65 -1.76 0.10
C GLU A 65 -18.19 -2.49 -1.15
N GLY A 66 -17.33 -2.62 -2.17
CA GLY A 66 -17.64 -3.29 -3.43
C GLY A 66 -17.65 -4.83 -3.35
N ASP A 67 -17.11 -5.42 -2.29
CA ASP A 67 -17.04 -6.88 -2.16
C ASP A 67 -18.41 -7.47 -1.76
N LYS A 68 -18.99 -8.25 -2.69
CA LYS A 68 -20.27 -8.96 -2.51
C LYS A 68 -20.28 -9.91 -1.31
N ALA A 69 -19.12 -10.42 -0.90
CA ALA A 69 -19.01 -11.28 0.28
C ALA A 69 -19.12 -10.50 1.58
N VAL A 70 -18.73 -9.21 1.58
CA VAL A 70 -18.74 -8.34 2.77
C VAL A 70 -20.06 -7.58 2.89
N GLN A 71 -20.75 -7.29 1.77
CA GLN A 71 -22.02 -6.57 1.76
C GLN A 71 -23.10 -7.08 2.75
N PRO A 72 -23.28 -8.40 2.99
CA PRO A 72 -24.27 -8.90 3.95
C PRO A 72 -23.98 -8.51 5.41
N TYR A 73 -22.70 -8.29 5.75
CA TYR A 73 -22.26 -7.88 7.08
C TYR A 73 -22.22 -6.36 7.24
N LEU A 74 -22.34 -5.63 6.12
CA LEU A 74 -22.25 -4.18 6.12
C LEU A 74 -23.64 -3.56 6.38
N PRO A 75 -23.75 -2.59 7.31
CA PRO A 75 -24.98 -1.87 7.53
C PRO A 75 -25.54 -1.27 6.24
N HIS A 76 -26.87 -1.32 6.08
CA HIS A 76 -27.57 -0.88 4.86
C HIS A 76 -27.31 0.58 4.46
N PHE A 77 -26.96 1.44 5.43
CA PHE A 77 -26.63 2.85 5.18
C PHE A 77 -25.21 3.07 4.61
N LEU A 78 -24.38 2.02 4.54
CA LEU A 78 -23.05 2.04 3.92
C LEU A 78 -23.08 1.46 2.49
N HIS A 79 -24.24 1.01 2.00
CA HIS A 79 -24.36 0.44 0.67
C HIS A 79 -24.27 1.53 -0.40
N GLY A 80 -23.21 1.50 -1.23
CA GLY A 80 -23.07 2.38 -2.39
C GLY A 80 -22.69 3.83 -2.07
N THR A 81 -22.29 4.12 -0.84
CA THR A 81 -21.86 5.44 -0.39
C THR A 81 -20.44 5.35 0.17
N PRO A 82 -19.52 6.26 -0.19
CA PRO A 82 -18.08 6.15 0.13
C PRO A 82 -17.75 6.47 1.60
N TYR A 83 -18.70 6.28 2.53
CA TYR A 83 -18.53 6.63 3.93
C TYR A 83 -17.47 5.77 4.61
N LEU A 84 -17.38 4.47 4.29
CA LEU A 84 -16.39 3.59 4.89
C LEU A 84 -15.00 3.84 4.30
N ALA A 85 -14.90 4.09 3.00
CA ALA A 85 -13.67 4.55 2.36
C ALA A 85 -13.13 5.85 2.98
N ILE A 86 -13.97 6.88 3.13
CA ILE A 86 -13.57 8.16 3.74
C ILE A 86 -13.19 7.96 5.21
N LEU A 87 -13.98 7.19 5.97
CA LEU A 87 -13.69 6.91 7.38
C LEU A 87 -12.33 6.22 7.55
N LEU A 88 -12.05 5.20 6.75
CA LEU A 88 -10.78 4.48 6.78
C LEU A 88 -9.62 5.37 6.38
N THR A 89 -9.77 6.19 5.34
CA THR A 89 -8.75 7.16 4.94
C THR A 89 -8.42 8.14 6.07
N VAL A 90 -9.45 8.74 6.69
CA VAL A 90 -9.26 9.69 7.80
C VAL A 90 -8.62 9.00 9.00
N ALA A 91 -9.05 7.78 9.32
CA ALA A 91 -8.48 6.99 10.41
C ALA A 91 -7.01 6.66 10.18
N VAL A 92 -6.64 6.18 8.98
CA VAL A 92 -5.25 5.81 8.63
C VAL A 92 -4.34 7.02 8.62
N VAL A 93 -4.75 8.12 7.96
CA VAL A 93 -3.95 9.34 7.89
C VAL A 93 -3.85 10.01 9.26
N GLY A 94 -4.94 10.07 10.01
CA GLY A 94 -4.98 10.64 11.36
C GLY A 94 -4.14 9.84 12.35
N TYR A 95 -4.22 8.51 12.32
CA TYR A 95 -3.38 7.62 13.12
C TYR A 95 -1.91 7.76 12.74
N GLY A 96 -1.59 7.77 11.44
CA GLY A 96 -0.23 7.97 10.95
C GLY A 96 0.36 9.30 11.41
N TRP A 97 -0.42 10.38 11.35
CA TRP A 97 -0.01 11.69 11.84
C TRP A 97 0.21 11.70 13.36
N TRP A 98 -0.71 11.12 14.14
CA TRP A 98 -0.58 11.02 15.60
C TRP A 98 0.63 10.17 16.02
N TYR A 99 0.80 9.01 15.41
CA TYR A 99 1.90 8.09 15.70
C TYR A 99 3.25 8.72 15.35
N ASN A 100 3.36 9.37 14.19
CA ASN A 100 4.58 10.02 13.74
C ASN A 100 4.90 11.30 14.53
N LYS A 101 3.87 12.00 15.05
CA LYS A 101 4.06 13.11 15.99
C LYS A 101 4.69 12.65 17.32
N ASN A 102 4.46 11.40 17.71
CA ASN A 102 4.98 10.83 18.96
C ASN A 102 6.32 10.09 18.80
N LYS A 103 6.75 9.77 17.58
CA LYS A 103 8.06 9.19 17.28
C LYS A 103 8.71 9.96 16.15
N GLY A 104 9.70 10.79 16.47
CA GLY A 104 10.64 11.33 15.50
C GLY A 104 11.63 10.28 14.98
N ARG A 105 11.17 9.04 14.74
CA ARG A 105 12.04 7.97 14.27
C ARG A 105 12.21 8.08 12.77
N SER A 106 13.40 8.48 12.36
CA SER A 106 13.80 8.52 10.95
C SER A 106 13.90 7.10 10.41
N ALA A 107 13.84 6.90 9.09
CA ALA A 107 14.07 5.60 8.45
C ALA A 107 15.40 4.96 8.91
N HIS A 108 16.38 5.79 9.26
CA HIS A 108 17.62 5.39 9.92
C HIS A 108 17.40 4.58 11.22
N ASP A 109 16.43 4.95 12.05
CA ASP A 109 16.16 4.28 13.34
C ASP A 109 15.41 2.95 13.20
N VAL A 110 14.93 2.64 11.99
CA VAL A 110 14.33 1.36 11.64
C VAL A 110 15.42 0.43 11.08
N LEU A 111 16.31 0.95 10.23
CA LEU A 111 17.45 0.20 9.70
C LEU A 111 18.45 -0.17 10.81
N VAL A 112 18.76 0.77 11.70
CA VAL A 112 19.63 0.50 12.87
C VAL A 112 19.01 -0.55 13.80
N ALA A 113 17.68 -0.53 13.97
CA ALA A 113 17.00 -1.52 14.80
C ALA A 113 16.99 -2.92 14.15
N ASP A 114 16.99 -2.99 12.83
CA ASP A 114 17.09 -4.25 12.07
C ASP A 114 18.52 -4.80 12.11
N GLU A 115 19.53 -3.92 12.03
CA GLU A 115 20.95 -4.25 12.12
C GLU A 115 21.32 -4.72 13.54
N GLU A 116 20.89 -4.02 14.59
CA GLU A 116 21.03 -4.46 15.99
C GLU A 116 20.34 -5.81 16.25
N ALA A 117 19.15 -6.03 15.66
CA ALA A 117 18.45 -7.30 15.81
C ALA A 117 19.16 -8.46 15.11
N ALA A 118 19.78 -8.21 13.94
CA ALA A 118 20.56 -9.20 13.22
C ALA A 118 21.85 -9.57 13.99
N GLU A 119 22.55 -8.58 14.53
CA GLU A 119 23.78 -8.78 15.31
C GLU A 119 23.51 -9.58 16.59
N LEU A 120 22.38 -9.32 17.28
CA LEU A 120 21.92 -10.09 18.44
C LEU A 120 21.48 -11.52 18.12
N LEU A 121 21.10 -11.80 16.87
CA LEU A 121 20.79 -13.14 16.41
C LEU A 121 22.07 -13.91 16.06
N GLU A 122 23.07 -13.26 15.46
CA GLU A 122 24.38 -13.86 15.22
C GLU A 122 25.09 -14.22 16.53
N ASP A 123 25.11 -13.31 17.52
CA ASP A 123 25.72 -13.54 18.84
C ASP A 123 25.05 -14.66 19.67
N LYS A 124 23.83 -15.08 19.31
CA LYS A 124 23.12 -16.20 19.95
C LYS A 124 23.34 -17.55 19.26
N ILE A 125 23.93 -17.55 18.06
CA ILE A 125 24.16 -18.75 17.26
C ILE A 125 25.58 -19.28 17.46
N ASP A 126 26.52 -18.43 17.90
CA ASP A 126 27.88 -18.78 18.35
C ASP A 126 27.93 -19.23 19.84
#